data_AF-A0A3M6X2X9-F1
#
_entry.id   AF-A0A3M6X2X9-F1
#
_cell.length_a   1.000
_cell.length_b   1.000
_cell.length_c   1.000
_cell.angle_alpha   90.00
_cell.angle_beta   90.00
_cell.angle_gamma   90.00
#
_symmetry.space_group_name_H-M   'P 1'
#
loop_
_entity.id
_entity.type
_entity.pdbx_description
1 polymer ?
#
loop_
_entity_poly.entity_id
_entity_poly.type
_entity_poly.pdbx_seq_one_letter_code
_entity_poly.pdbx_strand_id
1 'polypeptide(L)'
;MVQHSSGRNAAMQKHIFQPIPNLDKLQRPMSREDRLKIIIANLEKHERGVKADIASEGLQKLQNARKEATHADAMEIESNQPVDHGRVPSNLRAPYQQGSGDPCMPPIDPNHLADIAEHARADPQLAAVLEAFGQLREYDTHSSKAKEPYIKALERQRAQ
;
A
#
# COMPACT_ATOMS: atom_id res chain seq x y z
N MET A 1 -9.25 -7.41 23.25
CA MET A 1 -10.18 -6.98 22.17
C MET A 1 -9.36 -6.77 20.91
N VAL A 2 -9.48 -7.67 19.95
CA VAL A 2 -8.74 -7.59 18.68
C VAL A 2 -9.51 -6.65 17.77
N GLN A 3 -8.98 -5.46 17.52
CA GLN A 3 -9.51 -4.55 16.51
C GLN A 3 -9.26 -5.17 15.14
N HIS A 4 -10.30 -5.76 14.55
CA HIS A 4 -10.24 -6.22 13.18
C HIS A 4 -10.17 -5.02 12.23
N SER A 5 -9.19 -5.09 11.36
CA SER A 5 -8.83 -4.17 10.29
C SER A 5 -9.98 -3.96 9.29
N SER A 6 -10.92 -3.09 9.66
CA SER A 6 -12.02 -2.62 8.81
C SER A 6 -11.59 -1.51 7.82
N GLY A 7 -10.30 -1.49 7.44
CA GLY A 7 -9.75 -0.53 6.48
C GLY A 7 -9.72 -1.01 5.03
N ARG A 8 -9.61 -2.34 4.81
CA ARG A 8 -9.38 -2.91 3.47
C ARG A 8 -10.56 -2.78 2.50
N ASN A 9 -11.79 -2.64 3.01
CA ASN A 9 -13.00 -2.54 2.20
C ASN A 9 -13.45 -1.09 1.91
N ALA A 10 -12.91 -0.09 2.61
CA ALA A 10 -13.37 1.29 2.50
C ALA A 10 -13.01 1.94 1.16
N ALA A 11 -11.86 1.58 0.58
CA ALA A 11 -11.44 2.07 -0.74
C ALA A 11 -12.38 1.56 -1.85
N MET A 12 -12.65 0.24 -1.87
CA MET A 12 -13.58 -0.34 -2.86
C MET A 12 -15.02 0.19 -2.74
N GLN A 13 -15.51 0.47 -1.53
CA GLN A 13 -16.87 0.97 -1.33
C GLN A 13 -17.13 2.32 -2.01
N LYS A 14 -16.13 3.20 -2.08
CA LYS A 14 -16.28 4.52 -2.74
C LYS A 14 -16.66 4.39 -4.22
N HIS A 15 -16.24 3.31 -4.88
CA HIS A 15 -16.50 3.09 -6.31
C HIS A 15 -17.81 2.36 -6.61
N ILE A 16 -18.46 1.78 -5.59
CA ILE A 16 -19.79 1.15 -5.71
C ILE A 16 -20.88 2.22 -5.81
N PHE A 17 -20.65 3.40 -5.23
CA PHE A 17 -21.64 4.50 -5.15
C PHE A 17 -21.28 5.70 -6.03
N GLN A 18 -20.89 5.47 -7.29
CA GLN A 18 -20.79 6.58 -8.24
C GLN A 18 -22.18 7.17 -8.53
N PRO A 19 -22.34 8.51 -8.58
CA PRO A 19 -23.61 9.13 -8.93
C PRO A 19 -24.11 8.62 -10.28
N ILE A 20 -25.35 8.13 -10.32
CA ILE A 20 -25.95 7.66 -11.56
C ILE A 20 -26.15 8.89 -12.46
N PRO A 21 -25.54 8.93 -13.67
CA PRO A 21 -25.72 10.05 -14.58
C PRO A 21 -27.18 10.16 -15.02
N ASN A 22 -27.63 11.40 -15.25
CA ASN A 22 -29.00 11.67 -15.67
C ASN A 22 -29.29 10.98 -17.02
N LEU A 23 -30.26 10.07 -17.00
CA LEU A 23 -30.60 9.20 -18.13
C LEU A 23 -31.40 9.91 -19.24
N ASP A 24 -32.01 11.06 -18.94
CA ASP A 24 -32.89 11.78 -19.87
C ASP A 24 -32.14 12.40 -21.06
N LYS A 25 -30.83 12.59 -20.92
CA LYS A 25 -29.96 13.19 -21.94
C LYS A 25 -29.14 12.16 -22.73
N LEU A 26 -29.27 10.87 -22.43
CA LEU A 26 -28.48 9.83 -23.09
C LEU A 26 -29.17 9.38 -24.38
N GLN A 27 -28.41 9.34 -25.48
CA GLN A 27 -28.89 8.72 -26.71
C GLN A 27 -29.27 7.27 -26.44
N ARG A 28 -30.49 6.89 -26.80
CA ARG A 28 -30.92 5.50 -26.72
C ARG A 28 -30.15 4.67 -27.76
N PRO A 29 -29.61 3.51 -27.37
CA PRO A 29 -28.96 2.62 -28.32
C PRO A 29 -29.94 2.17 -29.40
N MET A 30 -29.52 2.24 -30.67
CA MET A 30 -30.37 1.94 -31.82
C MET A 30 -30.46 0.44 -32.13
N SER A 31 -29.47 -0.34 -31.71
CA SER A 31 -29.42 -1.79 -31.91
C SER A 31 -28.97 -2.56 -30.65
N ARG A 32 -29.22 -3.88 -30.63
CA ARG A 32 -28.70 -4.77 -29.58
C ARG A 32 -27.17 -4.77 -29.53
N GLU A 33 -26.51 -4.69 -30.67
CA GLU A 33 -25.05 -4.59 -30.74
C GLU A 33 -24.56 -3.29 -30.10
N ASP A 34 -25.19 -2.16 -30.40
CA ASP A 34 -24.83 -0.87 -29.83
C ASP A 34 -25.03 -0.84 -28.32
N ARG A 35 -26.10 -1.48 -27.82
CA ARG A 35 -26.32 -1.65 -26.37
C ARG A 35 -25.14 -2.37 -25.72
N LEU A 36 -24.69 -3.47 -26.31
CA LEU A 36 -23.58 -4.27 -25.77
C LEU A 36 -22.26 -3.48 -25.81
N LYS A 37 -21.98 -2.78 -26.92
CA LYS A 37 -20.81 -1.89 -27.03
C LYS A 37 -20.81 -0.81 -25.96
N ILE A 38 -21.94 -0.15 -25.73
CA ILE A 38 -22.08 0.91 -24.71
C ILE A 38 -21.88 0.34 -23.30
N ILE A 39 -22.45 -0.83 -23.00
CA ILE A 39 -22.26 -1.48 -21.70
C ILE A 39 -20.77 -1.78 -21.45
N ILE A 40 -20.08 -2.39 -22.43
CA ILE A 40 -18.66 -2.70 -22.33
C ILE A 40 -17.84 -1.41 -22.13
N ALA A 41 -18.08 -0.38 -22.95
CA ALA A 41 -17.39 0.90 -22.85
C ALA A 41 -17.60 1.59 -21.47
N ASN A 42 -18.79 1.48 -20.90
CA ASN A 42 -19.08 2.00 -19.56
C ASN A 42 -18.32 1.22 -18.48
N LEU A 43 -18.25 -0.10 -18.58
CA LEU A 43 -17.47 -0.94 -17.66
C LEU A 43 -15.97 -0.62 -17.75
N GLU A 44 -15.44 -0.43 -18.96
CA GLU A 44 -14.04 -0.04 -19.18
C GLU A 44 -13.73 1.38 -18.66
N LYS A 45 -14.69 2.30 -18.79
CA LYS A 45 -14.57 3.65 -18.21
C LYS A 45 -14.54 3.60 -16.69
N HIS A 46 -15.42 2.81 -16.07
CA HIS A 46 -15.43 2.59 -14.63
C HIS A 46 -14.11 1.98 -14.16
N GLU A 47 -13.64 0.94 -14.84
CA GLU A 47 -12.37 0.28 -14.55
C GLU A 47 -11.18 1.24 -14.59
N ARG A 48 -11.08 2.08 -15.61
CA ARG A 48 -10.01 3.09 -15.68
C ARG A 48 -10.08 4.08 -14.53
N GLY A 49 -11.28 4.49 -14.12
CA GLY A 49 -11.49 5.37 -12.97
C GLY A 49 -10.99 4.72 -11.67
N VAL A 50 -11.47 3.51 -11.38
CA VAL A 50 -11.08 2.80 -10.15
C VAL A 50 -9.58 2.52 -10.09
N LYS A 51 -8.96 2.12 -11.21
CA LYS A 51 -7.51 1.91 -11.28
C LYS A 51 -6.73 3.19 -10.99
N ALA A 52 -7.18 4.32 -11.53
CA ALA A 52 -6.55 5.61 -11.26
C ALA A 52 -6.69 6.00 -9.78
N ASP A 53 -7.86 5.75 -9.19
CA ASP A 53 -8.11 6.04 -7.78
C ASP A 53 -7.20 5.19 -6.87
N ILE A 54 -7.13 3.87 -7.10
CA ILE A 54 -6.23 2.95 -6.35
C ILE A 54 -4.77 3.39 -6.49
N ALA A 55 -4.33 3.75 -7.70
CA ALA A 55 -2.96 4.21 -7.93
C ALA A 55 -2.68 5.54 -7.20
N SER A 56 -3.64 6.47 -7.20
CA SER A 56 -3.51 7.75 -6.50
C SER A 56 -3.44 7.57 -4.99
N GLU A 57 -4.25 6.67 -4.41
CA GLU A 57 -4.24 6.34 -2.99
C GLU A 57 -2.91 5.69 -2.59
N GLY A 58 -2.45 4.72 -3.37
CA GLY A 58 -1.14 4.07 -3.16
C GLY A 58 0.02 5.06 -3.21
N LEU A 59 -0.01 6.00 -4.16
CA LEU A 59 1.00 7.06 -4.28
C LEU A 59 0.92 8.03 -3.09
N GLN A 60 -0.27 8.38 -2.62
CA GLN A 60 -0.45 9.21 -1.43
C GLN A 60 0.09 8.52 -0.17
N LYS A 61 -0.20 7.22 0.02
CA LYS A 61 0.35 6.42 1.13
C LYS A 61 1.88 6.36 1.08
N LEU A 62 2.45 6.14 -0.11
CA LEU A 62 3.90 6.15 -0.31
C LEU A 62 4.53 7.51 0.04
N GLN A 63 3.91 8.61 -0.38
CA GLN A 63 4.38 9.96 -0.04
C GLN A 63 4.32 10.24 1.46
N ASN A 64 3.27 9.79 2.13
CA ASN A 64 3.15 9.93 3.58
C ASN A 64 4.22 9.12 4.31
N ALA A 65 4.43 7.85 3.92
CA ALA A 65 5.50 7.01 4.47
C ALA A 65 6.89 7.63 4.27
N ARG A 66 7.13 8.29 3.12
CA ARG A 66 8.37 9.03 2.89
C ARG A 66 8.55 10.20 3.85
N LYS A 67 7.51 11.01 4.06
CA LYS A 67 7.55 12.15 4.98
C LYS A 67 7.79 11.70 6.43
N GLU A 68 7.15 10.62 6.84
CA GLU A 68 7.34 10.03 8.16
C GLU A 68 8.77 9.53 8.37
N ALA A 69 9.35 8.86 7.36
CA ALA A 69 10.75 8.42 7.42
C ALA A 69 11.73 9.61 7.53
N THR A 70 11.50 10.71 6.79
CA THR A 70 12.33 11.92 6.89
C THR A 70 12.19 12.63 8.24
N HIS A 71 11.01 12.59 8.86
CA HIS A 71 10.79 13.18 10.18
C HIS A 71 11.43 12.35 11.31
N ALA A 72 11.45 11.02 11.20
CA ALA A 72 12.10 10.16 12.18
C ALA A 72 13.62 10.37 12.23
N ASP A 73 14.26 10.47 11.06
CA ASP A 73 15.71 10.68 10.92
C ASP A 73 16.18 12.02 11.51
N ALA A 74 15.33 13.05 11.46
CA ALA A 74 15.61 14.36 12.04
C ALA A 74 15.57 14.40 13.59
N MET A 75 14.91 13.43 14.24
CA MET A 75 14.77 13.37 15.71
C MET A 75 15.86 12.52 16.38
N GLU A 76 16.68 11.79 15.62
CA GLU A 76 17.68 10.85 16.16
C GLU A 76 19.04 11.51 16.50
N ILE A 77 19.25 12.79 16.14
CA ILE A 77 20.56 13.46 16.26
C ILE A 77 20.77 14.16 17.63
N GLU A 78 19.79 14.22 18.52
CA GLU A 78 19.95 14.84 19.85
C GLU A 78 20.20 13.82 20.98
N SER A 79 21.25 13.00 20.85
CA SER A 79 21.79 12.31 22.03
C SER A 79 22.62 13.28 22.88
N ASN A 80 21.93 14.03 23.75
CA ASN A 80 22.54 14.87 24.78
C ASN A 80 22.99 14.06 26.02
N GLN A 81 23.55 12.86 25.85
CA GLN A 81 24.16 12.16 26.97
C GLN A 81 25.62 12.59 27.16
N PRO A 82 25.99 13.13 28.33
CA PRO A 82 27.39 13.45 28.60
C PRO A 82 28.19 12.13 28.62
N VAL A 83 29.22 12.06 27.79
CA VAL A 83 30.13 10.92 27.75
C VAL A 83 30.88 10.87 29.10
N ASP A 84 30.63 9.83 29.89
CA ASP A 84 31.30 9.62 31.18
C ASP A 84 32.75 9.13 30.97
N HIS A 85 33.67 10.09 30.86
CA HIS A 85 35.10 9.84 30.70
C HIS A 85 35.76 9.19 31.94
N GLY A 86 35.07 9.09 33.08
CA GLY A 86 35.58 8.48 34.31
C GLY A 86 35.71 6.96 34.24
N ARG A 87 35.03 6.30 33.30
CA ARG A 87 35.07 4.83 33.12
C ARG A 87 36.22 4.33 32.26
N VAL A 88 36.89 5.22 31.52
CA VAL A 88 37.98 4.87 30.59
C VAL A 88 39.16 4.17 31.30
N PRO A 89 39.66 4.64 32.45
CA PRO A 89 40.80 3.99 33.13
C PRO A 89 40.46 2.60 33.69
N SER A 90 39.22 2.41 34.15
CA SER A 90 38.73 1.12 34.67
C SER A 90 38.58 0.06 33.58
N ASN A 91 38.15 0.44 32.38
CA ASN A 91 38.02 -0.48 31.24
C ASN A 91 39.39 -0.93 30.70
N LEU A 92 40.42 -0.09 30.79
CA LEU A 92 41.80 -0.44 30.40
C LEU A 92 42.47 -1.44 31.35
N ARG A 93 41.93 -1.61 32.57
CA ARG A 93 42.49 -2.50 33.60
C ARG A 93 41.76 -3.83 33.72
N ALA A 94 40.65 -4.02 33.02
CA ALA A 94 39.89 -5.26 33.07
C ALA A 94 40.55 -6.34 32.20
N PRO A 95 40.71 -7.58 32.69
CA PRO A 95 41.18 -8.69 31.86
C PRO A 95 40.21 -8.94 30.70
N TYR A 96 40.75 -9.15 29.50
CA TYR A 96 39.97 -9.44 28.30
C TYR A 96 39.07 -10.67 28.54
N GLN A 97 37.76 -10.50 28.40
CA GLN A 97 36.80 -11.60 28.41
C GLN A 97 36.38 -11.88 26.97
N GLN A 98 36.53 -13.12 26.53
CA GLN A 98 36.11 -13.51 25.18
C GLN A 98 34.59 -13.31 25.05
N GLY A 99 34.18 -12.33 24.24
CA GLY A 99 32.78 -11.93 24.10
C GLY A 99 32.43 -10.56 24.72
N SER A 100 33.37 -9.90 25.41
CA SER A 100 33.22 -8.46 25.70
C SER A 100 33.28 -7.72 24.36
N GLY A 101 32.13 -7.27 23.86
CA GLY A 101 32.05 -6.44 22.67
C GLY A 101 32.91 -5.18 22.79
N ASP A 102 33.01 -4.44 21.69
CA ASP A 102 33.71 -3.16 21.67
C ASP A 102 33.17 -2.23 22.80
N PRO A 103 34.00 -1.80 23.77
CA PRO A 103 33.56 -0.93 24.87
C PRO A 103 33.07 0.44 24.39
N CYS A 104 33.43 0.84 23.16
CA CYS A 104 32.94 2.05 22.52
C CYS A 104 31.57 1.85 21.86
N MET A 105 31.08 0.61 21.78
CA MET A 105 29.75 0.28 21.29
C MET A 105 28.80 0.11 22.48
N PRO A 106 27.61 0.72 22.46
CA PRO A 106 26.63 0.51 23.52
C PRO A 106 26.27 -0.99 23.59
N PRO A 107 26.02 -1.54 24.79
CA PRO A 107 25.61 -2.93 24.93
C PRO A 107 24.33 -3.17 24.12
N ILE A 108 24.45 -4.01 23.10
CA ILE A 108 23.35 -4.30 22.19
C ILE A 108 22.43 -5.29 22.90
N ASP A 109 21.24 -4.82 23.31
CA ASP A 109 20.20 -5.71 23.82
C ASP A 109 19.73 -6.62 22.67
N PRO A 110 19.81 -7.96 22.80
CA PRO A 110 19.33 -8.88 21.76
C PRO A 110 17.84 -8.70 21.44
N ASN A 111 17.03 -8.16 22.36
CA ASN A 111 15.63 -7.82 22.09
C ASN A 111 15.52 -6.60 21.15
N HIS A 112 16.41 -5.61 21.29
CA HIS A 112 16.49 -4.47 20.38
C HIS A 112 16.89 -4.91 18.96
N LEU A 113 17.74 -5.92 18.80
CA LEU A 113 18.10 -6.46 17.49
C LEU A 113 16.92 -7.16 16.81
N ALA A 114 16.07 -7.86 17.58
CA ALA A 114 14.86 -8.48 17.06
C ALA A 114 13.87 -7.40 16.58
N ASP A 115 13.70 -6.33 17.36
CA ASP A 115 12.88 -5.19 16.96
C ASP A 115 13.42 -4.51 15.69
N ILE A 116 14.73 -4.24 15.60
CA ILE A 116 15.35 -3.67 14.40
C ILE A 116 15.17 -4.60 13.18
N ALA A 117 15.27 -5.92 13.36
CA ALA A 117 15.08 -6.88 12.27
C ALA A 117 13.61 -6.98 11.79
N GLU A 118 12.65 -6.87 12.70
CA GLU A 118 11.21 -6.78 12.35
C GLU A 118 10.88 -5.44 11.69
N HIS A 119 11.47 -4.32 12.14
CA HIS A 119 11.33 -3.02 11.50
C HIS A 119 12.02 -2.97 10.13
N ALA A 120 13.17 -3.62 9.96
CA ALA A 120 13.89 -3.72 8.69
C ALA A 120 13.13 -4.56 7.64
N ARG A 121 12.25 -5.47 8.06
CA ARG A 121 11.36 -6.23 7.15
C ARG A 121 10.14 -5.43 6.70
N ALA A 122 9.80 -4.35 7.38
CA ALA A 122 8.60 -3.57 7.13
C ALA A 122 8.97 -2.17 6.61
N ASP A 123 9.65 -2.08 5.46
CA ASP A 123 9.77 -0.79 4.77
C ASP A 123 8.35 -0.27 4.47
N PRO A 124 7.90 0.80 5.14
CA PRO A 124 6.53 1.30 4.98
C PRO A 124 6.28 1.80 3.56
N GLN A 125 7.33 2.17 2.82
CA GLN A 125 7.23 2.54 1.41
C GLN A 125 6.91 1.31 0.55
N LEU A 126 7.65 0.21 0.73
CA LEU A 126 7.41 -1.04 0.02
C LEU A 126 6.03 -1.63 0.35
N ALA A 127 5.62 -1.57 1.62
CA ALA A 127 4.31 -2.05 2.06
C ALA A 127 3.16 -1.30 1.35
N ALA A 128 3.23 0.03 1.26
CA ALA A 128 2.22 0.84 0.56
C ALA A 128 2.10 0.47 -0.93
N VAL A 129 3.23 0.21 -1.59
CA VAL A 129 3.27 -0.19 -3.00
C VAL A 129 2.65 -1.59 -3.17
N LEU A 130 3.06 -2.57 -2.36
CA LEU A 130 2.53 -3.93 -2.43
C LEU A 130 1.02 -3.98 -2.16
N GLU A 131 0.53 -3.16 -1.22
CA GLU A 131 -0.91 -3.04 -0.95
C GLU A 131 -1.66 -2.56 -2.20
N ALA A 132 -1.20 -1.49 -2.86
CA ALA A 132 -1.83 -0.96 -4.06
C ALA A 132 -1.83 -1.98 -5.21
N PHE A 133 -0.72 -2.71 -5.42
CA PHE A 133 -0.65 -3.78 -6.41
C PHE A 133 -1.62 -4.93 -6.10
N GLY A 134 -1.78 -5.29 -4.82
CA GLY A 134 -2.76 -6.29 -4.39
C GLY A 134 -4.18 -5.87 -4.75
N GLN A 135 -4.56 -4.64 -4.41
CA GLN A 135 -5.88 -4.07 -4.70
C GLN A 135 -6.17 -4.02 -6.21
N LEU A 136 -5.18 -3.62 -7.03
CA LEU A 136 -5.32 -3.61 -8.49
C LEU A 136 -5.59 -5.02 -9.04
N ARG A 137 -4.87 -6.04 -8.56
CA ARG A 137 -5.03 -7.42 -9.03
C ARG A 137 -6.39 -8.01 -8.64
N GLU A 138 -6.83 -7.74 -7.41
CA GLU A 138 -8.16 -8.16 -6.95
C GLU A 138 -9.25 -7.52 -7.82
N TYR A 139 -9.16 -6.20 -8.04
CA TYR A 139 -10.10 -5.49 -8.88
C TYR A 139 -10.10 -6.01 -10.33
N ASP A 140 -8.93 -6.27 -10.92
CA ASP A 140 -8.81 -6.85 -12.27
C ASP A 140 -9.50 -8.20 -12.42
N THR A 141 -9.41 -9.02 -11.38
CA THR A 141 -10.09 -10.32 -11.36
C THR A 141 -11.60 -10.14 -11.37
N HIS A 142 -12.12 -9.19 -10.59
CA HIS A 142 -13.56 -8.90 -10.53
C HIS A 142 -14.08 -8.21 -11.79
N SER A 143 -13.36 -7.22 -12.32
CA SER A 143 -13.73 -6.47 -13.51
C SER A 143 -13.76 -7.36 -14.76
N SER A 144 -12.79 -8.27 -14.89
CA SER A 144 -12.73 -9.23 -16.00
C SER A 144 -13.96 -10.14 -16.01
N LYS A 145 -14.31 -10.71 -14.84
CA LYS A 145 -15.50 -11.56 -14.69
C LYS A 145 -16.80 -10.80 -15.00
N ALA A 146 -16.88 -9.53 -14.65
CA ALA A 146 -18.06 -8.69 -14.91
C ALA A 146 -18.23 -8.35 -16.41
N LYS A 147 -17.14 -8.18 -17.16
CA LYS A 147 -17.16 -7.86 -18.60
C LYS A 147 -17.43 -9.07 -19.50
N GLU A 148 -16.93 -10.23 -19.10
CA GLU A 148 -16.99 -11.49 -19.86
C GLU A 148 -18.37 -11.83 -20.49
N PRO A 149 -19.52 -11.76 -19.77
CA PRO A 149 -20.81 -12.10 -20.37
C PRO A 149 -21.22 -11.17 -21.51
N TYR A 150 -20.88 -9.87 -21.43
CA TYR A 150 -21.22 -8.90 -22.46
C TYR A 150 -20.34 -9.04 -23.70
N ILE A 151 -19.06 -9.37 -23.51
CA ILE A 151 -18.13 -9.69 -24.60
C ILE A 151 -18.64 -10.92 -25.36
N LYS A 152 -18.92 -12.02 -24.65
CA LYS A 152 -19.49 -13.24 -25.25
C LYS A 152 -20.81 -12.99 -25.95
N ALA A 153 -21.68 -12.14 -25.40
CA ALA A 153 -22.94 -11.78 -26.03
C ALA A 153 -22.73 -10.97 -27.33
N LEU A 154 -21.74 -10.07 -27.36
CA LEU A 154 -21.39 -9.29 -28.54
C LEU A 154 -20.83 -10.18 -29.65
N GLU A 155 -19.96 -11.12 -29.31
CA GLU A 155 -19.43 -12.10 -30.26
C GLU A 155 -20.53 -12.94 -30.90
N ARG A 156 -21.47 -13.45 -30.09
CA ARG A 156 -22.65 -14.18 -30.60
C ARG A 156 -23.51 -13.34 -31.52
N GLN A 157 -23.69 -12.06 -31.20
CA GLN A 157 -24.49 -11.14 -32.01
C GLN A 157 -23.84 -10.85 -33.37
N ARG A 158 -22.51 -10.89 -33.47
CA ARG A 158 -21.76 -10.72 -34.73
C ARG A 158 -21.68 -11.98 -35.58
N ALA A 159 -21.92 -13.14 -34.98
CA ALA A 159 -21.95 -14.43 -35.66
C ALA A 159 -23.34 -14.77 -36.24
N GLN A 160 -24.33 -13.90 -36.05
CA GLN A 160 -25.68 -13.97 -36.61
C GLN A 160 -25.78 -13.07 -37.84
#